data_AF-A0A535ERG1-F1
#
_entry.id   AF-A0A535ERG1-F1
#
_cell.length_a   1.000
_cell.length_b   1.000
_cell.length_c   1.000
_cell.angle_alpha   90.00
_cell.angle_beta   90.00
_cell.angle_gamma   90.00
#
_symmetry.space_group_name_H-M   'P 1'
#
loop_
_entity.id
_entity.type
_entity.pdbx_description
1 polymer ?
#
loop_
_entity_poly.entity_id
_entity_poly.type
_entity_poly.pdbx_seq_one_letter_code
_entity_poly.pdbx_strand_id
1 'polypeptide(L)'
;MQFAVKLFAITVPVFVLLVHFGTPGGLFAALAGREAPAPPQPVVVHAAPGDEWQVTQAISVHLDRPTPVRLLPGARPPAVYVGAPQAPAPAGDGTETTLATEAFLPAGRVRWVQGTDVRLPAGQPVPFGAQTPPSTTSSWLQPFGPLAGGSGQPLLFTYSLIVAILCGTMGLPHILVRFYTNPDARAARRTAWLVLVLVGLFYLWPPLYGVIGRLRAPQLYTGDLTDSVVLLLPRQVEPRLLGDALAAITAAGAFAAFAATLSGLLISLAGALGHDIYGRWLRPDASGPARSRAFRASALGAGVAAALLGLLVENFDINVLVGWAFAIAASSFFPLLVLGIWWRGLTTAGAALGTAVGGGAATLAIVTTMLAAASPQLSEVLVRHPALAVVLAQPAIVAIPLAFAVMVGTSLARPGLPGGVAGKMLQLHIPDRLGLRRDYIPE
;
A
#
# COMPACT_ATOMS: atom_id res chain seq x y z
N MET A 1 -11.59 10.78 -19.52
CA MET A 1 -11.15 12.10 -19.00
C MET A 1 -10.49 12.00 -17.62
N GLN A 2 -11.13 11.42 -16.60
CA GLN A 2 -10.57 11.35 -15.23
C GLN A 2 -9.18 10.73 -15.13
N PHE A 3 -8.89 9.63 -15.83
CA PHE A 3 -7.54 9.04 -15.79
C PHE A 3 -6.50 9.94 -16.45
N ALA A 4 -6.83 10.59 -17.58
CA ALA A 4 -5.90 11.47 -18.27
C ALA A 4 -5.42 12.62 -17.37
N VAL A 5 -6.27 13.14 -16.49
CA VAL A 5 -5.90 14.13 -15.47
C VAL A 5 -4.90 13.54 -14.47
N LYS A 6 -5.13 12.32 -13.98
CA LYS A 6 -4.21 11.63 -13.04
C LYS A 6 -2.84 11.38 -13.67
N LEU A 7 -2.84 10.88 -14.90
CA LEU A 7 -1.61 10.62 -15.65
C LEU A 7 -0.88 11.93 -15.93
N PHE A 8 -1.58 12.95 -16.41
CA PHE A 8 -0.99 14.27 -16.67
C PHE A 8 -0.33 14.84 -15.42
N ALA A 9 -1.00 14.78 -14.28
CA ALA A 9 -0.49 15.35 -13.04
C ALA A 9 0.77 14.66 -12.49
N ILE A 10 1.00 13.39 -12.80
CA ILE A 10 2.24 12.68 -12.41
C ILE A 10 3.29 12.73 -13.51
N THR A 11 2.89 12.64 -14.78
CA THR A 11 3.81 12.56 -15.92
C THR A 11 4.45 13.90 -16.24
N VAL A 12 3.71 15.01 -16.15
CA VAL A 12 4.25 16.34 -16.50
C VAL A 12 5.38 16.76 -15.58
N PRO A 13 5.25 16.72 -14.24
CA PRO A 13 6.36 17.12 -13.38
C PRO A 13 7.56 16.18 -13.55
N VAL A 14 7.35 14.86 -13.70
CA VAL A 14 8.48 13.95 -13.92
C VAL A 14 9.17 14.19 -15.25
N PHE A 15 8.42 14.45 -16.32
CA PHE A 15 8.99 14.77 -17.61
C PHE A 15 9.82 16.06 -17.54
N VAL A 16 9.33 17.09 -16.86
CA VAL A 16 10.08 18.34 -16.64
C VAL A 16 11.34 18.08 -15.80
N LEU A 17 11.23 17.27 -14.74
CA LEU A 17 12.38 16.86 -13.92
C LEU A 17 13.42 16.06 -14.73
N LEU A 18 12.98 15.17 -15.63
CA LEU A 18 13.86 14.44 -16.55
C LEU A 18 14.56 15.35 -17.55
N VAL A 19 13.84 16.32 -18.13
CA VAL A 19 14.43 17.31 -19.05
C VAL A 19 15.48 18.14 -18.31
N HIS A 20 15.22 18.49 -17.05
CA HIS A 20 16.13 19.30 -16.25
C HIS A 20 17.35 18.52 -15.73
N PHE A 21 17.18 17.24 -15.36
CA PHE A 21 18.23 16.45 -14.69
C PHE A 21 18.88 15.34 -15.51
N GLY A 22 18.38 15.08 -16.72
CA GLY A 22 18.95 14.12 -17.66
C GLY A 22 18.09 12.87 -17.88
N THR A 23 18.53 12.06 -18.84
CA THR A 23 17.80 10.85 -19.27
C THR A 23 17.76 9.77 -18.19
N PRO A 24 16.73 8.91 -18.18
CA PRO A 24 16.60 7.81 -17.22
C PRO A 24 17.87 6.95 -17.15
N GLY A 25 18.49 6.64 -18.29
CA GLY A 25 19.72 5.82 -18.34
C GLY A 25 20.88 6.42 -17.56
N GLY A 26 21.06 7.75 -17.62
CA GLY A 26 22.09 8.46 -16.83
C GLY A 26 21.79 8.48 -15.32
N LEU A 27 20.51 8.64 -14.96
CA LEU A 27 20.07 8.66 -13.56
C LEU A 27 20.24 7.28 -12.89
N PHE A 28 19.85 6.21 -13.56
CA PHE A 28 20.02 4.84 -13.04
C PHE A 28 21.50 4.42 -13.01
N ALA A 29 22.31 4.80 -14.01
CA ALA A 29 23.75 4.54 -14.02
C ALA A 29 24.49 5.28 -12.90
N ALA A 30 24.10 6.52 -12.58
CA ALA A 30 24.67 7.29 -11.47
C ALA A 30 24.45 6.62 -10.10
N LEU A 31 23.43 5.77 -9.98
CA LEU A 31 23.10 5.06 -8.75
C LEU A 31 23.77 3.69 -8.64
N ALA A 32 24.26 3.08 -9.73
CA ALA A 32 24.79 1.71 -9.69
C ALA A 32 25.91 1.53 -8.64
N GLY A 33 25.57 0.95 -7.48
CA GLY A 33 26.48 0.62 -6.39
C GLY A 33 26.98 1.78 -5.53
N ARG A 34 26.48 3.01 -5.70
CA ARG A 34 26.95 4.20 -4.97
C ARG A 34 25.98 4.67 -3.89
N GLU A 35 26.50 5.30 -2.84
CA GLU A 35 25.72 6.07 -1.86
C GLU A 35 25.06 7.28 -2.54
N ALA A 36 23.97 7.78 -1.96
CA ALA A 36 23.36 9.02 -2.42
C ALA A 36 24.40 10.16 -2.40
N PRO A 37 24.51 10.97 -3.47
CA PRO A 37 25.49 12.05 -3.52
C PRO A 37 25.22 13.08 -2.43
N ALA A 38 26.29 13.58 -1.81
CA ALA A 38 26.18 14.63 -0.81
C ALA A 38 25.64 15.92 -1.45
N PRO A 39 24.69 16.62 -0.81
CA PRO A 39 24.15 17.87 -1.32
C PRO A 39 25.26 18.93 -1.46
N PRO A 40 25.28 19.67 -2.58
CA PRO A 40 26.29 20.71 -2.84
C PRO A 40 26.06 22.00 -2.05
N GLN A 41 24.89 22.16 -1.41
CA GLN A 41 24.54 23.31 -0.58
C GLN A 41 24.21 22.84 0.84
N PRO A 42 24.32 23.73 1.85
CA PRO A 42 23.88 23.42 3.20
C PRO A 42 22.39 23.09 3.20
N VAL A 43 22.00 22.09 3.97
CA VAL A 43 20.61 21.63 4.03
C VAL A 43 20.08 21.74 5.44
N VAL A 44 18.86 22.24 5.59
CA VAL A 44 18.16 22.27 6.87
C VAL A 44 17.18 21.11 6.90
N VAL A 45 17.27 20.28 7.93
CA VAL A 45 16.35 19.17 8.18
C VAL A 45 15.67 19.39 9.52
N HIS A 46 14.35 19.34 9.52
CA HIS A 46 13.57 19.39 10.74
C HIS A 46 13.56 18.00 11.39
N ALA A 47 14.08 17.89 12.62
CA ALA A 47 13.94 16.69 13.43
C ALA A 47 12.72 16.85 14.34
N ALA A 48 11.74 15.95 14.26
CA ALA A 48 10.61 15.93 15.17
C ALA A 48 10.96 15.16 16.47
N PRO A 49 10.28 15.44 17.60
CA PRO A 49 10.46 14.65 18.82
C PRO A 49 10.13 13.18 18.57
N GLY A 50 11.06 12.29 18.90
CA GLY A 50 10.93 10.85 18.71
C GLY A 50 11.51 10.32 17.40
N ASP A 51 11.88 11.19 16.45
CA ASP A 51 12.52 10.78 15.20
C ASP A 51 13.83 10.04 15.48
N GLU A 52 14.06 8.98 14.71
CA GLU A 52 15.30 8.22 14.77
C GLU A 52 16.02 8.31 13.42
N TRP A 53 17.26 8.77 13.45
CA TRP A 53 18.10 8.98 12.29
C TRP A 53 19.19 7.91 12.22
N GLN A 54 19.39 7.39 11.02
CA GLN A 54 20.50 6.54 10.63
C GLN A 54 21.62 7.40 10.04
N VAL A 55 22.70 7.53 10.79
CA VAL A 55 23.91 8.26 10.40
C VAL A 55 24.93 7.24 9.88
N THR A 56 25.12 7.21 8.55
CA THR A 56 25.98 6.20 7.89
C THR A 56 27.47 6.44 8.12
N GLN A 57 27.87 7.69 8.16
CA GLN A 57 29.22 8.15 8.49
C GLN A 57 29.10 9.38 9.37
N ALA A 58 30.14 9.66 10.14
CA ALA A 58 30.06 10.72 11.12
C ALA A 58 29.96 12.10 10.44
N ILE A 59 29.04 12.94 10.92
CA ILE A 59 28.67 14.21 10.31
C ILE A 59 28.73 15.34 11.34
N SER A 60 29.06 16.54 10.86
CA SER A 60 28.92 17.78 11.62
C SER A 60 27.54 18.36 11.43
N VAL A 61 26.95 18.88 12.51
CA VAL A 61 25.62 19.48 12.52
C VAL A 61 25.62 20.80 13.28
N HIS A 62 24.82 21.73 12.77
CA HIS A 62 24.51 23.00 13.42
C HIS A 62 23.06 22.98 13.87
N LEU A 63 22.83 22.98 15.18
CA LEU A 63 21.52 23.00 15.81
C LEU A 63 21.15 24.45 16.19
N ASP A 64 19.87 24.80 16.14
CA ASP A 64 19.44 26.14 16.60
C ASP A 64 19.63 26.34 18.12
N ARG A 65 19.60 25.25 18.88
CA ARG A 65 19.78 25.24 20.34
C ARG A 65 20.41 23.93 20.80
N PRO A 66 21.08 23.91 21.98
CA PRO A 66 21.52 22.65 22.58
C PRO A 66 20.32 21.71 22.76
N THR A 67 20.40 20.52 22.16
CA THR A 67 19.26 19.60 22.05
C THR A 67 19.63 18.24 22.65
N PRO A 68 18.83 17.68 23.56
CA PRO A 68 19.05 16.32 24.06
C PRO A 68 18.77 15.30 22.97
N VAL A 69 19.71 14.36 22.80
CA VAL A 69 19.56 13.21 21.92
C VAL A 69 19.94 11.94 22.65
N ARG A 70 19.43 10.81 22.17
CA ARG A 70 19.84 9.50 22.65
C ARG A 70 20.62 8.78 21.56
N LEU A 71 21.89 8.51 21.85
CA LEU A 71 22.77 7.76 20.95
C LEU A 71 22.55 6.26 21.19
N LEU A 72 22.02 5.54 20.20
CA LEU A 72 21.70 4.13 20.34
C LEU A 72 22.88 3.28 19.82
N PRO A 73 23.36 2.27 20.57
CA PRO A 73 24.43 1.39 20.10
C PRO A 73 23.96 0.56 18.88
N GLY A 74 24.83 0.48 17.87
CA GLY A 74 24.65 -0.35 16.67
C GLY A 74 24.40 0.44 15.38
N ALA A 75 25.18 0.12 14.35
CA ALA A 75 25.05 0.65 12.98
C ALA A 75 23.97 -0.05 12.14
N ARG A 76 23.33 -1.09 12.68
CA ARG A 76 22.21 -1.76 12.01
C ARG A 76 20.91 -1.18 12.54
N PRO A 77 20.01 -0.70 11.67
CA PRO A 77 18.65 -0.41 12.11
C PRO A 77 18.08 -1.69 12.74
N PRO A 78 17.25 -1.61 13.80
CA PRO A 78 16.33 -2.69 14.07
C PRO A 78 15.61 -2.88 12.74
N ALA A 79 15.68 -4.07 12.15
CA ALA A 79 15.03 -4.28 10.88
C ALA A 79 13.58 -3.82 11.05
N VAL A 80 13.16 -2.76 10.38
CA VAL A 80 11.79 -2.28 10.54
C VAL A 80 10.97 -3.23 9.70
N TYR A 81 10.25 -4.13 10.35
CA TYR A 81 9.44 -5.13 9.70
C TYR A 81 8.13 -4.48 9.28
N VAL A 82 7.98 -4.24 7.98
CA VAL A 82 6.69 -3.83 7.40
C VAL A 82 5.70 -4.96 7.65
N GLY A 83 4.82 -4.75 8.63
CA GLY A 83 3.76 -5.67 8.98
C GLY A 83 4.17 -6.92 9.74
N ALA A 84 5.37 -7.05 10.34
CA ALA A 84 5.68 -8.14 11.29
C ALA A 84 5.97 -7.59 12.71
N PRO A 85 5.75 -8.39 13.77
CA PRO A 85 5.94 -7.92 15.15
C PRO A 85 7.41 -7.63 15.43
N GLN A 86 7.69 -6.45 15.98
CA GLN A 86 9.00 -6.13 16.53
C GLN A 86 9.05 -6.66 17.96
N ALA A 87 10.11 -7.38 18.33
CA ALA A 87 10.49 -7.38 19.74
C ALA A 87 10.67 -5.92 20.13
N PRO A 88 10.08 -5.43 21.25
CA PRO A 88 10.45 -4.12 21.75
C PRO A 88 11.96 -4.13 21.83
N ALA A 89 12.60 -3.17 21.14
CA ALA A 89 14.03 -2.99 21.30
C ALA A 89 14.26 -3.02 22.81
N PRO A 90 15.13 -3.91 23.34
CA PRO A 90 15.44 -3.86 24.76
C PRO A 90 15.73 -2.40 25.05
N ALA A 91 15.16 -1.87 26.13
CA ALA A 91 15.45 -0.54 26.61
C ALA A 91 16.94 -0.51 27.02
N GLY A 92 17.82 -0.53 26.03
CA GLY A 92 19.22 -0.88 26.16
C GLY A 92 20.04 0.36 25.87
N ASP A 93 20.68 0.85 26.93
CA ASP A 93 21.99 1.53 26.97
C ASP A 93 22.27 2.61 25.92
N GLY A 94 21.23 3.26 25.40
CA GLY A 94 21.43 4.49 24.65
C GLY A 94 21.90 5.58 25.59
N THR A 95 23.10 6.12 25.38
CA THR A 95 23.63 7.23 26.18
C THR A 95 22.86 8.48 25.82
N GLU A 96 22.15 9.05 26.80
CA GLU A 96 21.52 10.35 26.61
C GLU A 96 22.62 11.41 26.69
N THR A 97 22.70 12.25 25.67
CA THR A 97 23.74 13.28 25.56
C THR A 97 23.11 14.53 24.99
N THR A 98 23.44 15.68 25.58
CA THR A 98 23.01 16.98 25.05
C THR A 98 24.03 17.44 24.02
N LEU A 99 23.61 17.52 22.77
CA LEU A 99 24.44 18.08 21.70
C LEU A 99 24.50 19.60 21.84
N ALA A 100 25.68 20.17 21.69
CA ALA A 100 25.85 21.62 21.60
C ALA A 100 25.32 22.16 20.25
N THR A 101 25.23 23.48 20.14
CA THR A 101 24.80 24.19 18.91
C THR A 101 25.65 23.79 17.70
N GLU A 102 26.94 23.54 17.89
CA GLU A 102 27.79 22.85 16.91
C GLU A 102 28.17 21.50 17.50
N ALA A 103 27.80 20.42 16.82
CA ALA A 103 28.05 19.09 17.33
C ALA A 103 28.44 18.10 16.23
N PHE A 104 29.10 17.03 16.65
CA PHE A 104 29.48 15.93 15.79
C PHE A 104 28.61 14.72 16.11
N LEU A 105 27.88 14.23 15.11
CA LEU A 105 27.10 13.01 15.21
C LEU A 105 27.97 11.83 14.76
N PRO A 106 28.26 10.85 15.63
CA PRO A 106 28.98 9.65 15.24
C PRO A 106 28.12 8.80 14.29
N ALA A 107 28.78 7.93 13.52
CA ALA A 107 28.08 6.89 12.75
C ALA A 107 27.29 5.97 13.69
N GLY A 108 26.01 5.74 13.40
CA GLY A 108 25.10 5.03 14.28
C GLY A 108 23.67 5.54 14.21
N ARG A 109 22.91 5.31 15.27
CA ARG A 109 21.52 5.72 15.39
C ARG A 109 21.36 6.83 16.42
N VAL A 110 20.63 7.86 16.03
CA VAL A 110 20.39 9.05 16.85
C VAL A 110 18.89 9.23 17.00
N ARG A 111 18.38 9.15 18.23
CA ARG A 111 16.98 9.44 18.52
C ARG A 111 16.84 10.84 19.11
N TRP A 112 16.01 11.67 18.48
CA TRP A 112 15.75 13.03 18.91
C TRP A 112 14.75 13.05 20.06
N VAL A 113 15.16 13.61 21.20
CA VAL A 113 14.27 13.74 22.37
C VAL A 113 13.38 14.98 22.24
N GLN A 114 13.90 16.03 21.58
CA GLN A 114 13.21 17.28 21.36
C GLN A 114 13.36 17.72 19.90
N GLY A 115 12.31 18.33 19.36
CA GLY A 115 12.31 18.80 17.98
C GLY A 115 13.21 20.02 17.77
N THR A 116 14.00 20.00 16.71
CA THR A 116 14.98 21.04 16.40
C THR A 116 15.28 21.06 14.90
N ASP A 117 15.66 22.23 14.38
CA ASP A 117 16.18 22.34 13.01
C ASP A 117 17.68 22.03 13.03
N VAL A 118 18.07 21.07 12.20
CA VAL A 118 19.44 20.60 12.07
C VAL A 118 19.96 21.06 10.72
N ARG A 119 20.95 21.96 10.75
CA ARG A 119 21.64 22.41 9.53
C ARG A 119 22.85 21.51 9.28
N LEU A 120 22.86 20.87 8.13
CA LEU A 120 23.93 20.04 7.62
C LEU A 120 24.81 20.88 6.69
N PRO A 121 26.11 21.04 6.95
CA PRO A 121 27.02 21.74 6.05
C PRO A 121 27.13 21.02 4.69
N ALA A 122 27.41 21.80 3.63
CA ALA A 122 27.54 21.29 2.27
C ALA A 122 28.60 20.18 2.14
N GLY A 123 28.37 19.21 1.25
CA GLY A 123 29.35 18.16 0.93
C GLY A 123 29.40 16.97 1.90
N GLN A 124 28.53 16.93 2.91
CA GLN A 124 28.37 15.78 3.81
C GLN A 124 27.12 14.96 3.43
N PRO A 125 27.12 13.63 3.64
CA PRO A 125 25.92 12.83 3.40
C PRO A 125 24.82 13.20 4.38
N VAL A 126 23.60 13.04 3.91
CA VAL A 126 22.41 13.30 4.72
C VAL A 126 22.02 12.03 5.47
N PRO A 127 21.65 12.11 6.76
CA PRO A 127 21.09 10.98 7.49
C PRO A 127 19.72 10.56 6.93
N PHE A 128 19.37 9.29 7.13
CA PHE A 128 18.11 8.69 6.68
C PHE A 128 17.20 8.36 7.86
N GLY A 129 15.89 8.34 7.67
CA GLY A 129 14.95 7.91 8.71
C GLY A 129 15.16 6.45 9.09
N ALA A 130 14.81 6.06 10.31
CA ALA A 130 14.99 4.69 10.81
C ALA A 130 14.28 3.62 9.96
N GLN A 131 13.17 3.97 9.33
CA GLN A 131 12.43 3.07 8.45
C GLN A 131 12.88 3.13 6.99
N THR A 132 13.77 4.07 6.64
CA THR A 132 14.26 4.20 5.28
C THR A 132 15.48 3.27 5.06
N PRO A 133 15.55 2.49 3.96
CA PRO A 133 16.71 1.64 3.69
C PRO A 133 18.02 2.46 3.64
N PRO A 134 19.15 1.92 4.12
CA PRO A 134 20.44 2.61 4.10
C PRO A 134 20.79 3.14 2.71
N SER A 135 21.59 4.21 2.65
CA SER A 135 21.97 5.00 1.45
C SER A 135 22.56 4.21 0.26
N THR A 136 22.80 2.91 0.40
CA THR A 136 23.39 2.06 -0.64
C THR A 136 22.35 1.62 -1.66
N THR A 137 22.62 1.85 -2.94
CA THR A 137 21.68 1.48 -4.02
C THR A 137 21.31 -0.01 -4.04
N SER A 138 22.20 -0.90 -3.58
CA SER A 138 21.92 -2.34 -3.48
C SER A 138 20.79 -2.67 -2.50
N SER A 139 20.63 -1.92 -1.40
CA SER A 139 19.55 -2.13 -0.42
C SER A 139 18.18 -1.81 -1.01
N TRP A 140 18.11 -0.80 -1.89
CA TRP A 140 16.90 -0.33 -2.57
C TRP A 140 16.51 -1.19 -3.78
N LEU A 141 17.47 -1.89 -4.37
CA LEU A 141 17.22 -2.82 -5.48
C LEU A 141 16.69 -4.18 -4.99
N GLN A 142 16.84 -4.49 -3.70
CA GLN A 142 16.32 -5.73 -3.14
C GLN A 142 14.79 -5.63 -2.97
N PRO A 143 14.02 -6.65 -3.42
CA PRO A 143 12.57 -6.68 -3.26
C PRO A 143 12.18 -6.57 -1.77
N PHE A 144 11.52 -5.46 -1.41
CA PHE A 144 11.23 -5.03 -0.03
C PHE A 144 12.44 -4.98 0.94
N GLY A 145 13.67 -5.24 0.46
CA GLY A 145 14.95 -5.03 1.14
C GLY A 145 14.94 -5.27 2.66
N PRO A 146 15.44 -4.32 3.47
CA PRO A 146 15.40 -4.38 4.94
C PRO A 146 13.99 -4.44 5.54
N LEU A 147 12.97 -3.95 4.82
CA LEU A 147 11.58 -3.85 5.27
C LEU A 147 10.88 -5.22 5.39
N ALA A 148 11.28 -6.17 4.54
CA ALA A 148 10.86 -7.58 4.61
C ALA A 148 11.93 -8.50 5.22
N GLY A 149 13.18 -8.01 5.35
CA GLY A 149 14.35 -8.80 5.73
C GLY A 149 14.49 -9.09 7.22
N GLY A 150 13.80 -8.34 8.08
CA GLY A 150 13.96 -8.52 9.52
C GLY A 150 13.63 -9.94 10.00
N SER A 151 12.65 -10.60 9.38
CA SER A 151 12.20 -11.93 9.80
C SER A 151 13.07 -13.04 9.22
N GLY A 152 14.17 -12.69 8.56
CA GLY A 152 15.05 -13.64 7.89
C GLY A 152 14.44 -14.28 6.63
N GLN A 153 13.21 -13.92 6.23
CA GLN A 153 12.54 -14.48 5.05
C GLN A 153 11.92 -13.42 4.12
N PRO A 154 12.72 -12.50 3.56
CA PRO A 154 12.22 -11.40 2.71
C PRO A 154 11.53 -11.86 1.43
N LEU A 155 11.97 -12.98 0.86
CA LEU A 155 11.37 -13.56 -0.34
C LEU A 155 9.95 -14.06 -0.09
N LEU A 156 9.71 -14.71 1.06
CA LEU A 156 8.38 -15.23 1.40
C LEU A 156 7.37 -14.09 1.54
N PHE A 157 7.76 -13.01 2.23
CA PHE A 157 6.95 -11.81 2.37
C PHE A 157 6.62 -11.22 0.99
N THR A 158 7.65 -11.04 0.14
CA THR A 158 7.48 -10.43 -1.17
C THR A 158 6.58 -11.27 -2.08
N TYR A 159 6.79 -12.58 -2.17
CA TYR A 159 5.94 -13.45 -2.98
C TYR A 159 4.51 -13.49 -2.44
N SER A 160 4.33 -13.54 -1.12
CA SER A 160 3.00 -13.47 -0.50
C SER A 160 2.30 -12.14 -0.83
N LEU A 161 3.02 -11.03 -0.83
CA LEU A 161 2.49 -9.73 -1.24
C LEU A 161 2.14 -9.67 -2.73
N ILE A 162 3.00 -10.18 -3.61
CA ILE A 162 2.71 -10.28 -5.05
C ILE A 162 1.43 -11.09 -5.27
N VAL A 163 1.30 -12.24 -4.61
CA VAL A 163 0.10 -13.08 -4.67
C VAL A 163 -1.11 -12.33 -4.13
N ALA A 164 -0.99 -11.62 -3.01
CA ALA A 164 -2.06 -10.80 -2.44
C ALA A 164 -2.57 -9.74 -3.42
N ILE A 165 -1.66 -9.03 -4.09
CA ILE A 165 -2.01 -7.97 -5.04
C ILE A 165 -2.64 -8.56 -6.30
N LEU A 166 -2.05 -9.62 -6.88
CA LEU A 166 -2.56 -10.27 -8.09
C LEU A 166 -3.94 -10.90 -7.85
N CYS A 167 -4.08 -11.71 -6.81
CA CYS A 167 -5.35 -12.36 -6.50
C CYS A 167 -6.38 -11.37 -5.95
N GLY A 168 -5.95 -10.41 -5.15
CA GLY A 168 -6.83 -9.42 -4.54
C GLY A 168 -7.43 -8.48 -5.58
N THR A 169 -6.66 -8.04 -6.59
CA THR A 169 -7.20 -7.21 -7.69
C THR A 169 -8.31 -7.92 -8.48
N MET A 170 -8.20 -9.24 -8.67
CA MET A 170 -9.26 -10.05 -9.29
C MET A 170 -10.52 -10.16 -8.42
N GLY A 171 -10.37 -10.09 -7.10
CA GLY A 171 -11.45 -10.26 -6.13
C GLY A 171 -12.31 -9.02 -5.85
N LEU A 172 -11.97 -7.85 -6.39
CA LEU A 172 -12.58 -6.57 -6.01
C LEU A 172 -13.89 -6.26 -6.75
N PRO A 173 -15.06 -6.25 -6.08
CA PRO A 173 -16.36 -6.09 -6.75
C PRO A 173 -16.53 -4.72 -7.43
N HIS A 174 -15.90 -3.67 -6.89
CA HIS A 174 -16.01 -2.31 -7.42
C HIS A 174 -15.41 -2.15 -8.82
N ILE A 175 -14.47 -3.02 -9.20
CA ILE A 175 -13.91 -3.06 -10.56
C ILE A 175 -14.89 -3.79 -11.48
N LEU A 176 -15.46 -4.91 -11.01
CA LEU A 176 -16.37 -5.73 -11.78
C LEU A 176 -17.65 -4.98 -12.17
N VAL A 177 -18.23 -4.20 -11.24
CA VAL A 177 -19.45 -3.43 -11.50
C VAL A 177 -19.27 -2.39 -12.61
N ARG A 178 -18.05 -1.88 -12.79
CA ARG A 178 -17.74 -0.93 -13.87
C ARG A 178 -17.66 -1.58 -15.24
N PHE A 179 -17.49 -2.91 -15.33
CA PHE A 179 -17.57 -3.60 -16.61
C PHE A 179 -19.01 -3.76 -17.08
N TYR A 180 -19.99 -3.80 -16.17
CA TYR A 180 -21.42 -3.94 -16.51
C TYR A 180 -22.02 -2.71 -17.20
N THR A 181 -21.33 -1.57 -17.19
CA THR A 181 -21.78 -0.39 -17.94
C THR A 181 -21.29 -0.40 -19.40
N ASN A 182 -20.47 -1.37 -19.81
CA ASN A 182 -20.10 -1.54 -21.21
C ASN A 182 -21.21 -2.29 -21.96
N PRO A 183 -21.60 -1.83 -23.16
CA PRO A 183 -22.68 -2.46 -23.93
C PRO A 183 -22.31 -3.87 -24.42
N ASP A 184 -21.02 -4.12 -24.68
CA ASP A 184 -20.54 -5.37 -25.27
C ASP A 184 -19.29 -5.92 -24.57
N ALA A 185 -19.14 -7.25 -24.57
CA ALA A 185 -17.93 -7.91 -24.06
C ALA A 185 -16.66 -7.52 -24.86
N ARG A 186 -16.79 -7.23 -26.16
CA ARG A 186 -15.68 -6.70 -26.98
C ARG A 186 -15.24 -5.31 -26.51
N ALA A 187 -16.20 -4.43 -26.22
CA ALA A 187 -15.93 -3.11 -25.68
C ALA A 187 -15.28 -3.23 -24.29
N ALA A 188 -15.81 -4.09 -23.41
CA ALA A 188 -15.23 -4.36 -22.10
C ALA A 188 -13.75 -4.82 -22.18
N ARG A 189 -13.42 -5.75 -23.10
CA ARG A 189 -12.02 -6.19 -23.30
C ARG A 189 -11.11 -5.06 -23.80
N ARG A 190 -11.58 -4.24 -24.75
CA ARG A 190 -10.82 -3.07 -25.23
C ARG A 190 -10.56 -2.08 -24.10
N THR A 191 -11.56 -1.82 -23.27
CA THR A 191 -11.44 -0.97 -22.08
C THR A 191 -10.45 -1.57 -21.08
N ALA A 192 -10.51 -2.87 -20.81
CA ALA A 192 -9.59 -3.56 -19.91
C ALA A 192 -8.13 -3.44 -20.39
N TRP A 193 -7.87 -3.66 -21.68
CA TRP A 193 -6.55 -3.49 -22.28
C TRP A 193 -6.05 -2.04 -22.19
N LEU A 194 -6.90 -1.07 -22.50
CA LEU A 194 -6.56 0.35 -22.38
C LEU A 194 -6.21 0.71 -20.93
N VAL A 195 -7.02 0.25 -19.98
CA VAL A 195 -6.77 0.47 -18.54
C VAL A 195 -5.45 -0.16 -18.13
N LEU A 196 -5.12 -1.37 -18.60
CA LEU A 196 -3.86 -2.03 -18.27
C LEU A 196 -2.64 -1.26 -18.78
N VAL A 197 -2.67 -0.82 -20.05
CA VAL A 197 -1.60 0.03 -20.63
C VAL A 197 -1.45 1.32 -19.84
N LEU A 198 -2.58 1.93 -19.49
CA LEU A 198 -2.64 3.22 -18.84
C LEU A 198 -2.19 3.17 -17.37
N VAL A 199 -2.51 2.08 -16.67
CA VAL A 199 -1.98 1.75 -15.33
C VAL A 199 -0.49 1.43 -15.40
N GLY A 200 -0.05 0.64 -16.38
CA GLY A 200 1.37 0.36 -16.60
C GLY A 200 2.19 1.63 -16.82
N LEU A 201 1.66 2.55 -17.65
CA LEU A 201 2.27 3.86 -17.87
C LEU A 201 2.32 4.69 -16.58
N PHE A 202 1.28 4.64 -15.76
CA PHE A 202 1.27 5.31 -14.46
C PHE A 202 2.34 4.77 -13.51
N TYR A 203 2.47 3.45 -13.38
CA TYR A 203 3.42 2.81 -12.44
C TYR A 203 4.90 3.00 -12.80
N LEU A 204 5.22 3.50 -14.01
CA LEU A 204 6.58 3.86 -14.40
C LEU A 204 7.08 5.15 -13.72
N TRP A 205 6.17 6.06 -13.35
CA TRP A 205 6.54 7.39 -12.85
C TRP A 205 6.91 7.47 -11.35
N PRO A 206 6.21 6.80 -10.40
CA PRO A 206 6.56 6.86 -8.98
C PRO A 206 8.00 6.38 -8.66
N PRO A 207 8.51 5.27 -9.22
CA PRO A 207 9.91 4.87 -9.01
C PRO A 207 10.90 5.94 -9.47
N LEU A 208 10.57 6.65 -10.54
CA LEU A 208 11.40 7.71 -11.07
C LEU A 208 11.44 8.94 -10.15
N TYR A 209 10.32 9.32 -9.52
CA TYR A 209 10.32 10.29 -8.42
C TYR A 209 11.23 9.85 -7.27
N GLY A 210 11.15 8.58 -6.87
CA GLY A 210 12.01 8.04 -5.80
C GLY A 210 13.50 8.09 -6.14
N VAL A 211 13.86 7.79 -7.38
CA VAL A 211 15.25 7.85 -7.87
C VAL A 211 15.75 9.30 -7.94
N ILE A 212 14.96 10.20 -8.52
CA ILE A 212 15.32 11.63 -8.63
C ILE A 212 15.42 12.25 -7.23
N GLY A 213 14.52 11.90 -6.33
CA GLY A 213 14.53 12.38 -4.95
C GLY A 213 15.80 11.98 -4.24
N ARG A 214 16.19 10.71 -4.33
CA ARG A 214 17.42 10.22 -3.69
C ARG A 214 18.68 10.91 -4.24
N LEU A 215 18.70 11.24 -5.53
CA LEU A 215 19.85 11.87 -6.18
C LEU A 215 19.94 13.38 -5.92
N ARG A 216 18.81 14.07 -5.77
CA ARG A 216 18.76 15.54 -5.81
C ARG A 216 18.29 16.17 -4.50
N ALA A 217 17.50 15.45 -3.72
CA ALA A 217 16.97 15.91 -2.44
C ALA A 217 16.98 14.78 -1.40
N PRO A 218 18.17 14.22 -1.05
CA PRO A 218 18.28 13.14 -0.07
C PRO A 218 17.73 13.52 1.32
N GLN A 219 17.66 14.80 1.66
CA GLN A 219 17.01 15.34 2.86
C GLN A 219 15.53 15.04 3.01
N LEU A 220 14.82 14.75 1.91
CA LEU A 220 13.41 14.34 1.97
C LEU A 220 13.25 12.91 2.52
N TYR A 221 14.34 12.18 2.72
CA TYR A 221 14.37 10.80 3.23
C TYR A 221 14.87 10.70 4.67
N THR A 222 15.10 11.83 5.33
CA THR A 222 15.57 11.86 6.72
C THR A 222 14.45 11.57 7.71
N GLY A 223 13.20 11.89 7.35
CA GLY A 223 12.02 11.42 8.07
C GLY A 223 11.52 10.07 7.54
N ASP A 224 10.66 9.39 8.31
CA ASP A 224 10.03 8.14 7.87
C ASP A 224 8.92 8.37 6.80
N LEU A 225 8.54 9.63 6.56
CA LEU A 225 7.49 10.04 5.61
C LEU A 225 8.00 10.16 4.16
N THR A 226 8.41 9.04 3.57
CA THR A 226 8.91 8.99 2.16
C THR A 226 7.85 9.37 1.12
N ASP A 227 6.56 9.30 1.46
CA ASP A 227 5.43 9.70 0.58
C ASP A 227 5.44 11.19 0.24
N SER A 228 6.04 12.03 1.11
CA SER A 228 6.13 13.48 0.92
C SER A 228 7.03 13.88 -0.25
N VAL A 229 7.95 12.99 -0.66
CA VAL A 229 8.91 13.23 -1.75
C VAL A 229 8.21 13.65 -3.03
N VAL A 230 7.11 12.97 -3.40
CA VAL A 230 6.38 13.25 -4.65
C VAL A 230 5.84 14.69 -4.70
N LEU A 231 5.46 15.23 -3.55
CA LEU A 231 4.88 16.58 -3.43
C LEU A 231 5.93 17.67 -3.26
N LEU A 232 7.00 17.40 -2.51
CA LEU A 232 8.01 18.41 -2.13
C LEU A 232 9.16 18.51 -3.12
N LEU A 233 9.47 17.44 -3.83
CA LEU A 233 10.60 17.37 -4.76
C LEU A 233 10.57 18.46 -5.85
N PRO A 234 9.43 18.76 -6.52
CA PRO A 234 9.41 19.81 -7.54
C PRO A 234 9.82 21.19 -7.01
N ARG A 235 9.44 21.52 -5.77
CA ARG A 235 9.81 22.79 -5.11
C ARG A 235 11.27 22.84 -4.69
N GLN A 236 11.81 21.72 -4.22
CA GLN A 236 13.20 21.65 -3.77
C GLN A 236 14.20 21.73 -4.93
N VAL A 237 13.78 21.30 -6.11
CA VAL A 237 14.60 21.27 -7.32
C VAL A 237 14.65 22.64 -7.99
N GLU A 238 13.51 23.29 -8.14
CA GLU A 238 13.39 24.58 -8.84
C GLU A 238 12.62 25.55 -7.93
N PRO A 239 13.31 26.33 -7.07
CA PRO A 239 12.68 27.21 -6.08
C PRO A 239 12.00 28.46 -6.68
N ARG A 240 11.53 28.37 -7.92
CA ARG A 240 10.84 29.42 -8.67
C ARG A 240 9.37 29.05 -8.88
N LEU A 241 8.63 29.97 -9.51
CA LEU A 241 7.22 29.79 -9.92
C LEU A 241 6.95 28.42 -10.57
N LEU A 242 7.90 27.89 -11.34
CA LEU A 242 7.78 26.59 -11.99
C LEU A 242 7.68 25.44 -10.97
N GLY A 243 8.55 25.38 -9.96
CA GLY A 243 8.51 24.32 -8.95
C GLY A 243 7.23 24.37 -8.10
N ASP A 244 6.76 25.57 -7.78
CA ASP A 244 5.47 25.78 -7.11
C ASP A 244 4.29 25.32 -7.95
N ALA A 245 4.27 25.67 -9.24
CA ALA A 245 3.22 25.23 -10.16
C ALA A 245 3.24 23.71 -10.33
N LEU A 246 4.41 23.09 -10.45
CA LEU A 246 4.55 21.63 -10.57
C LEU A 246 4.08 20.90 -9.30
N ALA A 247 4.45 21.40 -8.11
CA ALA A 247 3.96 20.85 -6.86
C ALA A 247 2.45 21.01 -6.71
N ALA A 248 1.89 22.17 -7.08
CA ALA A 248 0.45 22.40 -7.09
C ALA A 248 -0.31 21.47 -8.05
N ILE A 249 0.21 21.27 -9.26
CA ILE A 249 -0.36 20.32 -10.24
C ILE A 249 -0.31 18.89 -9.69
N THR A 250 0.80 18.49 -9.08
CA THR A 250 0.97 17.16 -8.49
C THR A 250 -0.02 16.95 -7.34
N ALA A 251 -0.14 17.92 -6.42
CA ALA A 251 -1.09 17.88 -5.31
C ALA A 251 -2.55 17.84 -5.78
N ALA A 252 -2.92 18.70 -6.75
CA ALA A 252 -4.26 18.72 -7.33
C ALA A 252 -4.59 17.38 -8.02
N GLY A 253 -3.63 16.80 -8.73
CA GLY A 253 -3.76 15.48 -9.33
C GLY A 253 -3.93 14.35 -8.33
N ALA A 254 -3.14 14.35 -7.25
CA ALA A 254 -3.25 13.39 -6.16
C ALA A 254 -4.63 13.48 -5.48
N PHE A 255 -5.10 14.70 -5.20
CA PHE A 255 -6.44 14.92 -4.63
C PHE A 255 -7.55 14.48 -5.57
N ALA A 256 -7.48 14.83 -6.86
CA ALA A 256 -8.43 14.37 -7.87
C ALA A 256 -8.42 12.84 -8.02
N ALA A 257 -7.25 12.22 -7.92
CA ALA A 257 -7.09 10.78 -7.96
C ALA A 257 -7.76 10.09 -6.78
N PHE A 258 -7.53 10.60 -5.57
CA PHE A 258 -8.13 10.15 -4.32
C PHE A 258 -9.65 10.32 -4.34
N ALA A 259 -10.16 11.51 -4.64
CA ALA A 259 -11.59 11.81 -4.68
C ALA A 259 -12.33 10.88 -5.66
N ALA A 260 -11.78 10.65 -6.86
CA ALA A 260 -12.38 9.76 -7.85
C ALA A 260 -12.43 8.29 -7.39
N THR A 261 -11.42 7.82 -6.66
CA THR A 261 -11.40 6.45 -6.12
C THR A 261 -12.35 6.32 -4.94
N LEU A 262 -12.32 7.28 -4.01
CA LEU A 262 -13.20 7.36 -2.86
C LEU A 262 -14.69 7.34 -3.28
N SER A 263 -15.08 8.19 -4.23
CA SER A 263 -16.46 8.19 -4.74
C SER A 263 -16.86 6.83 -5.34
N GLY A 264 -15.95 6.17 -6.08
CA GLY A 264 -16.22 4.86 -6.67
C GLY A 264 -16.43 3.75 -5.62
N LEU A 265 -15.59 3.74 -4.58
CA LEU A 265 -15.71 2.80 -3.47
C LEU A 265 -16.97 3.07 -2.64
N LEU A 266 -17.28 4.34 -2.36
CA LEU A 266 -18.49 4.73 -1.65
C LEU A 266 -19.76 4.33 -2.38
N ILE A 267 -19.83 4.51 -3.70
CA ILE A 267 -20.97 4.03 -4.51
C ILE A 267 -21.11 2.51 -4.41
N SER A 268 -19.99 1.78 -4.43
CA SER A 268 -19.99 0.33 -4.33
C SER A 268 -20.47 -0.15 -2.95
N LEU A 269 -19.98 0.46 -1.86
CA LEU A 269 -20.45 0.18 -0.50
C LEU A 269 -21.92 0.57 -0.32
N ALA A 270 -22.33 1.75 -0.80
CA ALA A 270 -23.70 2.22 -0.73
C ALA A 270 -24.65 1.29 -1.50
N GLY A 271 -24.19 0.74 -2.63
CA GLY A 271 -24.91 -0.30 -3.37
C GLY A 271 -25.10 -1.57 -2.55
N ALA A 272 -24.02 -2.10 -1.99
CA ALA A 272 -24.09 -3.31 -1.15
C ALA A 272 -24.98 -3.10 0.09
N LEU A 273 -24.82 -1.99 0.81
CA LEU A 273 -25.60 -1.71 2.01
C LEU A 273 -27.06 -1.34 1.68
N GLY A 274 -27.28 -0.48 0.69
CA GLY A 274 -28.60 0.04 0.34
C GLY A 274 -29.46 -0.94 -0.47
N HIS A 275 -28.86 -1.71 -1.36
CA HIS A 275 -29.57 -2.68 -2.19
C HIS A 275 -29.56 -4.09 -1.58
N ASP A 276 -28.40 -4.63 -1.22
CA ASP A 276 -28.32 -6.02 -0.74
C ASP A 276 -28.76 -6.18 0.72
N ILE A 277 -28.35 -5.27 1.61
CA ILE A 277 -28.76 -5.35 3.02
C ILE A 277 -30.14 -4.73 3.22
N TYR A 278 -30.29 -3.43 2.94
CA TYR A 278 -31.56 -2.74 3.18
C TYR A 278 -32.67 -3.24 2.24
N GLY A 279 -32.39 -3.29 0.94
CA GLY A 279 -33.39 -3.58 -0.08
C GLY A 279 -33.80 -5.05 -0.23
N ARG A 280 -32.93 -6.02 0.11
CA ARG A 280 -33.27 -7.45 0.06
C ARG A 280 -33.51 -8.09 1.42
N TRP A 281 -32.84 -7.62 2.48
CA TRP A 281 -32.88 -8.28 3.79
C TRP A 281 -33.76 -7.55 4.82
N LEU A 282 -33.65 -6.23 4.96
CA LEU A 282 -34.42 -5.47 5.97
C LEU A 282 -35.81 -5.04 5.50
N ARG A 283 -35.92 -4.49 4.29
CA ARG A 283 -37.19 -3.97 3.73
C ARG A 283 -37.31 -4.29 2.23
N PRO A 284 -37.72 -5.53 1.89
CA PRO A 284 -37.94 -5.97 0.51
C PRO A 284 -38.90 -5.08 -0.26
N ASP A 285 -40.00 -4.67 0.39
CA ASP A 285 -41.10 -3.93 -0.23
C ASP A 285 -40.93 -2.40 -0.19
N ALA A 286 -39.70 -1.91 0.03
CA ALA A 286 -39.42 -0.48 0.09
C ALA A 286 -39.69 0.20 -1.27
N SER A 287 -40.47 1.28 -1.25
CA SER A 287 -40.73 2.10 -2.43
C SER A 287 -39.46 2.71 -3.02
N GLY A 288 -39.45 3.02 -4.33
CA GLY A 288 -38.30 3.61 -5.02
C GLY A 288 -37.67 4.81 -4.28
N PRO A 289 -38.46 5.79 -3.79
CA PRO A 289 -37.94 6.91 -3.00
C PRO A 289 -37.35 6.52 -1.64
N ALA A 290 -37.84 5.45 -1.00
CA ALA A 290 -37.25 4.93 0.23
C ALA A 290 -35.90 4.26 -0.03
N ARG A 291 -35.79 3.50 -1.13
CA ARG A 291 -34.55 2.83 -1.53
C ARG A 291 -33.45 3.82 -1.93
N SER A 292 -33.80 4.93 -2.60
CA SER A 292 -32.84 5.98 -2.94
C SER A 292 -32.35 6.75 -1.71
N ARG A 293 -33.22 7.01 -0.73
CA ARG A 293 -32.83 7.59 0.58
C ARG A 293 -31.92 6.66 1.36
N ALA A 294 -32.24 5.36 1.39
CA ALA A 294 -31.40 4.35 2.05
C ALA A 294 -30.01 4.29 1.41
N PHE A 295 -29.91 4.30 0.07
CA PHE A 295 -28.62 4.36 -0.63
C PHE A 295 -27.78 5.59 -0.22
N ARG A 296 -28.38 6.79 -0.19
CA ARG A 296 -27.67 8.02 0.22
C ARG A 296 -27.25 7.98 1.69
N ALA A 297 -28.10 7.47 2.57
CA ALA A 297 -27.79 7.29 3.98
C ALA A 297 -26.65 6.27 4.19
N SER A 298 -26.66 5.16 3.45
CA SER A 298 -25.59 4.17 3.46
C SER A 298 -24.27 4.74 2.96
N ALA A 299 -24.28 5.55 1.90
CA ALA A 299 -23.09 6.23 1.39
C ALA A 299 -22.48 7.17 2.45
N LEU A 300 -23.31 7.99 3.09
CA LEU A 300 -22.87 8.91 4.14
C LEU A 300 -22.35 8.15 5.35
N GLY A 301 -23.10 7.16 5.84
CA GLY A 301 -22.72 6.35 7.00
C GLY A 301 -21.41 5.58 6.78
N ALA A 302 -21.26 4.95 5.61
CA ALA A 302 -20.02 4.26 5.24
C ALA A 302 -18.83 5.24 5.13
N GLY A 303 -19.04 6.42 4.56
CA GLY A 303 -18.00 7.46 4.46
C GLY A 303 -17.55 7.99 5.82
N VAL A 304 -18.50 8.29 6.71
CA VAL A 304 -18.20 8.73 8.09
C VAL A 304 -17.48 7.62 8.86
N ALA A 305 -17.95 6.38 8.78
CA ALA A 305 -17.30 5.25 9.43
C ALA A 305 -15.87 5.04 8.92
N ALA A 306 -15.66 5.09 7.60
CA ALA A 306 -14.33 4.98 7.00
C ALA A 306 -13.40 6.11 7.44
N ALA A 307 -13.90 7.36 7.52
CA ALA A 307 -13.13 8.50 8.00
C ALA A 307 -12.73 8.34 9.48
N LEU A 308 -13.67 7.96 10.35
CA LEU A 308 -13.41 7.74 11.76
C LEU A 308 -12.42 6.60 12.00
N LEU A 309 -12.61 5.46 11.32
CA LEU A 309 -11.69 4.33 11.42
C LEU A 309 -10.30 4.69 10.88
N GLY A 310 -10.20 5.54 9.86
CA GLY A 310 -8.92 6.03 9.35
C GLY A 310 -8.08 6.76 10.40
N LEU A 311 -8.71 7.52 11.30
CA LEU A 311 -8.03 8.22 12.39
C LEU A 311 -7.38 7.25 13.40
N LEU A 312 -7.87 6.02 13.53
CA LEU A 312 -7.30 5.03 14.44
C LEU A 312 -6.04 4.34 13.87
N VAL A 313 -5.84 4.40 12.56
CA VAL A 313 -4.81 3.62 11.84
C VAL A 313 -3.66 4.51 11.34
N GLU A 314 -3.64 5.80 11.70
CA GLU A 314 -2.64 6.80 11.29
C GLU A 314 -1.19 6.39 11.61
N ASN A 315 -0.98 5.54 12.62
CA ASN A 315 0.35 5.07 13.02
C ASN A 315 0.93 3.93 12.15
N PHE A 316 0.18 3.43 11.15
CA PHE A 316 0.64 2.37 10.26
C PHE A 316 0.94 2.90 8.87
N ASP A 317 2.02 2.43 8.27
CA ASP A 317 2.37 2.78 6.91
C ASP A 317 1.30 2.33 5.91
N ILE A 318 0.98 3.21 4.97
CA ILE A 318 -0.05 2.98 3.96
C ILE A 318 0.27 1.75 3.10
N ASN A 319 1.56 1.51 2.82
CA ASN A 319 2.01 0.35 2.05
C ASN A 319 1.65 -1.00 2.72
N VAL A 320 1.67 -1.08 4.05
CA VAL A 320 1.27 -2.28 4.83
C VAL A 320 -0.24 -2.46 4.75
N LEU A 321 -0.99 -1.41 5.05
CA LEU A 321 -2.46 -1.44 5.15
C LEU A 321 -3.11 -1.85 3.83
N VAL A 322 -2.57 -1.33 2.72
CA VAL A 322 -3.02 -1.71 1.38
C VAL A 322 -2.75 -3.20 1.13
N GLY A 323 -1.55 -3.69 1.46
CA GLY A 323 -1.20 -5.11 1.35
C GLY A 323 -2.13 -6.03 2.14
N TRP A 324 -2.49 -5.64 3.37
CA TRP A 324 -3.43 -6.35 4.22
C TRP A 324 -4.85 -6.38 3.66
N ALA A 325 -5.36 -5.24 3.18
CA ALA A 325 -6.68 -5.18 2.53
C ALA A 325 -6.74 -6.10 1.30
N PHE A 326 -5.69 -6.11 0.48
CA PHE A 326 -5.58 -7.01 -0.67
C PHE A 326 -5.49 -8.48 -0.24
N ALA A 327 -4.76 -8.81 0.82
CA ALA A 327 -4.68 -10.18 1.34
C ALA A 327 -6.05 -10.69 1.80
N ILE A 328 -6.83 -9.88 2.53
CA ILE A 328 -8.19 -10.25 2.97
C ILE A 328 -9.10 -10.46 1.75
N ALA A 329 -9.09 -9.54 0.79
CA ALA A 329 -9.88 -9.64 -0.43
C ALA A 329 -9.51 -10.86 -1.27
N ALA A 330 -8.20 -11.12 -1.44
CA ALA A 330 -7.67 -12.27 -2.17
C ALA A 330 -8.09 -13.59 -1.52
N SER A 331 -8.04 -13.69 -0.19
CA SER A 331 -8.39 -14.91 0.54
C SER A 331 -9.89 -15.21 0.51
N SER A 332 -10.72 -14.19 0.30
CA SER A 332 -12.18 -14.29 0.37
C SER A 332 -12.80 -14.48 -1.01
N PHE A 333 -12.61 -13.50 -1.90
CA PHE A 333 -13.36 -13.42 -3.15
C PHE A 333 -12.70 -14.16 -4.30
N PHE A 334 -11.37 -14.20 -4.37
CA PHE A 334 -10.69 -14.80 -5.51
C PHE A 334 -10.97 -16.31 -5.67
N PRO A 335 -10.85 -17.16 -4.63
CA PRO A 335 -11.22 -18.57 -4.71
C PRO A 335 -12.67 -18.76 -5.13
N LEU A 336 -13.58 -17.94 -4.59
CA LEU A 336 -15.00 -17.97 -4.91
C LEU A 336 -15.26 -17.70 -6.39
N LEU A 337 -14.63 -16.65 -6.94
CA LEU A 337 -14.78 -16.28 -8.35
C LEU A 337 -14.16 -17.32 -9.27
N VAL A 338 -12.97 -17.82 -8.95
CA VAL A 338 -12.29 -18.84 -9.77
C VAL A 338 -13.11 -20.12 -9.82
N LEU A 339 -13.49 -20.65 -8.66
CA LEU A 339 -14.28 -21.87 -8.61
C LEU A 339 -15.69 -21.65 -9.18
N GLY A 340 -16.30 -20.49 -8.94
CA GLY A 340 -17.65 -20.18 -9.45
C GLY A 340 -17.70 -20.07 -10.97
N ILE A 341 -16.63 -19.62 -11.62
CA ILE A 341 -16.56 -19.52 -13.09
C ILE A 341 -16.13 -20.86 -13.70
N TRP A 342 -15.09 -21.52 -13.17
CA TRP A 342 -14.46 -22.65 -13.86
C TRP A 342 -14.77 -24.03 -13.27
N TRP A 343 -15.35 -24.11 -12.06
CA TRP A 343 -15.62 -25.39 -11.41
C TRP A 343 -17.11 -25.65 -11.16
N ARG A 344 -17.63 -26.68 -11.84
CA ARG A 344 -19.05 -27.09 -11.74
C ARG A 344 -19.44 -27.63 -10.38
N GLY A 345 -18.46 -28.03 -9.56
CA GLY A 345 -18.66 -28.69 -8.28
C GLY A 345 -18.95 -27.74 -7.11
N LEU A 346 -18.84 -26.42 -7.28
CA LEU A 346 -18.94 -25.47 -6.18
C LEU A 346 -20.36 -25.42 -5.60
N THR A 347 -20.49 -25.69 -4.29
CA THR A 347 -21.77 -25.63 -3.58
C THR A 347 -21.92 -24.33 -2.79
N THR A 348 -23.15 -23.96 -2.42
CA THR A 348 -23.42 -22.75 -1.61
C THR A 348 -22.76 -22.83 -0.24
N ALA A 349 -22.80 -24.01 0.39
CA ALA A 349 -22.14 -24.25 1.66
C ALA A 349 -20.61 -24.12 1.54
N GLY A 350 -20.02 -24.66 0.47
CA GLY A 350 -18.58 -24.56 0.28
C GLY A 350 -18.10 -23.16 -0.08
N ALA A 351 -18.86 -22.46 -0.91
CA ALA A 351 -18.65 -21.03 -1.18
C ALA A 351 -18.69 -20.20 0.11
N ALA A 352 -19.70 -20.38 0.95
CA ALA A 352 -19.86 -19.63 2.19
C ALA A 352 -18.75 -19.95 3.21
N LEU A 353 -18.50 -21.23 3.47
CA LEU A 353 -17.49 -21.67 4.44
C LEU A 353 -16.09 -21.29 3.99
N GLY A 354 -15.75 -21.49 2.71
CA GLY A 354 -14.42 -21.15 2.23
C GLY A 354 -14.15 -19.65 2.19
N THR A 355 -15.16 -18.82 1.89
CA THR A 355 -15.04 -17.36 1.98
C THR A 355 -14.83 -16.93 3.43
N ALA A 356 -15.63 -17.49 4.36
CA ALA A 356 -15.53 -17.18 5.79
C ALA A 356 -14.19 -17.62 6.40
N VAL A 357 -13.72 -18.83 6.09
CA VAL A 357 -12.45 -19.36 6.59
C VAL A 357 -11.26 -18.63 5.97
N GLY A 358 -11.27 -18.38 4.66
CA GLY A 358 -10.20 -17.66 3.97
C GLY A 358 -10.04 -16.23 4.47
N GLY A 359 -11.13 -15.45 4.40
CA GLY A 359 -11.15 -14.07 4.88
C GLY A 359 -10.90 -13.95 6.38
N GLY A 360 -11.51 -14.85 7.17
CA GLY A 360 -11.33 -14.92 8.62
C GLY A 360 -9.90 -15.25 9.02
N ALA A 361 -9.26 -16.23 8.37
CA ALA A 361 -7.86 -16.58 8.63
C ALA A 361 -6.91 -15.43 8.29
N ALA A 362 -7.11 -14.76 7.14
CA ALA A 362 -6.32 -13.59 6.78
C ALA A 362 -6.50 -12.44 7.79
N THR A 363 -7.74 -12.16 8.19
CA THR A 363 -8.06 -11.13 9.17
C THR A 363 -7.45 -11.45 10.53
N LEU A 364 -7.58 -12.68 11.01
CA LEU A 364 -7.02 -13.13 12.28
C LEU A 364 -5.49 -13.03 12.26
N ALA A 365 -4.85 -13.40 11.16
CA ALA A 365 -3.40 -13.27 10.99
C ALA A 365 -2.94 -11.81 11.12
N ILE A 366 -3.60 -10.89 10.40
CA ILE A 366 -3.31 -9.46 10.43
C ILE A 366 -3.54 -8.87 11.84
N VAL A 367 -4.68 -9.16 12.45
CA VAL A 367 -5.00 -8.71 13.82
C VAL A 367 -3.98 -9.26 14.82
N THR A 368 -3.55 -10.51 14.67
CA THR A 368 -2.52 -11.10 15.54
C THR A 368 -1.20 -10.33 15.41
N THR A 369 -0.82 -9.95 14.19
CA THR A 369 0.35 -9.11 13.97
C THR A 369 0.21 -7.72 14.60
N MET A 370 -0.96 -7.06 14.44
CA MET A 370 -1.22 -5.76 15.09
C MET A 370 -1.16 -5.86 16.61
N LEU A 371 -1.73 -6.91 17.21
CA LEU A 371 -1.67 -7.15 18.66
C LEU A 371 -0.25 -7.43 19.12
N ALA A 372 0.51 -8.18 18.33
CA ALA A 372 1.91 -8.48 18.66
C ALA A 372 2.80 -7.23 18.63
N ALA A 373 2.45 -6.20 17.87
CA ALA A 373 3.11 -4.89 17.96
C ALA A 373 2.82 -4.17 19.29
N ALA A 374 1.68 -4.44 19.92
CA ALA A 374 1.28 -3.84 21.20
C ALA A 374 1.70 -4.68 22.42
N SER A 375 1.90 -5.99 22.28
CA SER A 375 2.21 -6.90 23.39
C SER A 375 3.62 -7.51 23.31
N PRO A 376 4.50 -7.24 24.29
CA PRO A 376 5.86 -7.80 24.32
C PRO A 376 5.90 -9.34 24.26
N GLN A 377 4.96 -10.02 24.93
CA GLN A 377 4.97 -11.49 24.99
C GLN A 377 4.73 -12.13 23.63
N LEU A 378 3.75 -11.65 22.85
CA LEU A 378 3.50 -12.18 21.50
C LEU A 378 4.65 -11.83 20.56
N SER A 379 5.21 -10.63 20.69
CA SER A 379 6.35 -10.22 19.86
C SER A 379 7.54 -11.17 20.04
N GLU A 380 7.84 -11.57 21.27
CA GLU A 380 8.95 -12.47 21.56
C GLU A 380 8.74 -13.87 20.96
N VAL A 381 7.51 -14.39 21.02
CA VAL A 381 7.15 -15.67 20.39
C VAL A 381 7.31 -15.60 18.88
N LEU A 382 6.87 -14.52 18.25
CA LEU A 382 6.93 -14.34 16.80
C LEU A 382 8.37 -14.14 16.30
N VAL A 383 9.22 -13.46 17.07
CA VAL A 383 10.65 -13.34 16.78
C VAL A 383 11.36 -14.70 16.83
N ARG A 384 10.97 -15.60 17.74
CA ARG A 384 11.49 -16.98 17.77
C ARG A 384 11.04 -17.83 16.58
N HIS A 385 9.93 -17.47 15.94
CA HIS A 385 9.36 -18.20 14.80
C HIS A 385 9.25 -17.32 13.54
N PRO A 386 10.38 -17.02 12.87
CA PRO A 386 10.44 -16.06 11.77
C PRO A 386 9.49 -16.36 10.61
N ALA A 387 9.36 -17.63 10.22
CA ALA A 387 8.44 -18.04 9.15
C ALA A 387 6.98 -17.76 9.50
N LEU A 388 6.59 -18.03 10.75
CA LEU A 388 5.25 -17.80 11.25
C LEU A 388 4.96 -16.29 11.31
N ALA A 389 5.91 -15.48 11.77
CA ALA A 389 5.78 -14.03 11.77
C ALA A 389 5.50 -13.47 10.36
N VAL A 390 6.19 -13.98 9.32
CA VAL A 390 5.95 -13.56 7.93
C VAL A 390 4.58 -14.00 7.42
N VAL A 391 4.17 -15.23 7.73
CA VAL A 391 2.85 -15.74 7.32
C VAL A 391 1.74 -14.94 7.99
N LEU A 392 1.89 -14.53 9.26
CA LEU A 392 0.89 -13.69 9.91
C LEU A 392 0.92 -12.24 9.38
N ALA A 393 2.11 -11.72 9.10
CA ALA A 393 2.32 -10.40 8.51
C ALA A 393 1.68 -10.28 7.13
N GLN A 394 1.85 -11.31 6.30
CA GLN A 394 1.36 -11.33 4.93
C GLN A 394 0.74 -12.71 4.64
N PRO A 395 -0.56 -12.89 4.96
CA PRO A 395 -1.17 -14.22 5.00
C PRO A 395 -1.58 -14.81 3.66
N ALA A 396 -1.52 -14.05 2.57
CA ALA A 396 -2.09 -14.45 1.28
C ALA A 396 -1.58 -15.81 0.77
N ILE A 397 -0.29 -16.11 0.94
CA ILE A 397 0.31 -17.39 0.48
C ILE A 397 -0.27 -18.62 1.20
N VAL A 398 -0.82 -18.48 2.41
CA VAL A 398 -1.45 -19.57 3.17
C VAL A 398 -2.96 -19.47 3.15
N ALA A 399 -3.51 -18.28 3.33
CA ALA A 399 -4.95 -18.05 3.42
C ALA A 399 -5.69 -18.33 2.11
N ILE A 400 -5.06 -18.07 0.94
CA ILE A 400 -5.68 -18.38 -0.36
C ILE A 400 -5.78 -19.89 -0.59
N PRO A 401 -4.69 -20.70 -0.49
CA PRO A 401 -4.81 -22.14 -0.58
C PRO A 401 -5.76 -22.75 0.44
N LEU A 402 -5.77 -22.22 1.68
CA LEU A 402 -6.71 -22.64 2.72
C LEU A 402 -8.16 -22.42 2.28
N ALA A 403 -8.48 -21.25 1.73
CA ALA A 403 -9.80 -20.94 1.22
C ALA A 403 -10.20 -21.90 0.08
N PHE A 404 -9.32 -22.16 -0.89
CA PHE A 404 -9.56 -23.16 -1.93
C PHE A 404 -9.82 -24.55 -1.35
N ALA A 405 -8.97 -25.00 -0.42
CA ALA A 405 -9.08 -26.32 0.19
C ALA A 405 -10.41 -26.48 0.95
N VAL A 406 -10.83 -25.46 1.70
CA VAL A 406 -12.12 -25.46 2.39
C VAL A 406 -13.26 -25.44 1.38
N MET A 407 -13.24 -24.57 0.37
CA MET A 407 -14.29 -24.52 -0.67
C MET A 407 -14.45 -25.84 -1.39
N VAL A 408 -13.34 -26.44 -1.83
CA VAL A 408 -13.34 -27.71 -2.57
C VAL A 408 -13.73 -28.86 -1.66
N GLY A 409 -13.10 -28.99 -0.49
CA GLY A 409 -13.36 -30.09 0.43
C GLY A 409 -14.81 -30.14 0.91
N THR A 410 -15.38 -29.00 1.29
CA THR A 410 -16.79 -28.92 1.71
C THR A 410 -17.76 -29.15 0.56
N SER A 411 -17.42 -28.69 -0.66
CA SER A 411 -18.25 -28.93 -1.85
C SER A 411 -18.25 -30.40 -2.28
N LEU A 412 -17.12 -31.11 -2.13
CA LEU A 412 -17.03 -32.55 -2.37
C LEU A 412 -17.76 -33.36 -1.29
N ALA A 413 -17.68 -32.93 -0.02
CA ALA A 413 -18.31 -33.62 1.10
C ALA A 413 -19.84 -33.46 1.15
N ARG A 414 -20.39 -32.36 0.60
CA ARG A 414 -21.83 -32.10 0.54
C ARG A 414 -22.27 -31.86 -0.90
N PRO A 415 -22.50 -32.91 -1.71
CA PRO A 415 -23.04 -32.76 -3.04
C PRO A 415 -24.47 -32.20 -2.98
N GLY A 416 -24.60 -30.90 -3.19
CA GLY A 416 -25.85 -30.16 -3.15
C GLY A 416 -25.80 -29.03 -4.17
N LEU A 417 -25.57 -29.39 -5.43
CA LEU A 417 -25.41 -28.43 -6.52
C LEU A 417 -26.74 -27.69 -6.75
N PRO A 418 -26.73 -26.34 -6.77
CA PRO A 418 -27.91 -25.58 -7.17
C PRO A 418 -28.41 -26.02 -8.54
N GLY A 419 -29.73 -26.09 -8.72
CA GLY A 419 -30.33 -26.40 -10.02
C GLY A 419 -29.87 -25.42 -11.09
N GLY A 420 -29.58 -25.92 -12.30
CA GLY A 420 -29.23 -25.08 -13.45
C GLY A 420 -27.79 -24.54 -13.50
N VAL A 421 -26.89 -24.97 -12.60
CA VAL A 421 -25.45 -24.59 -12.63
C VAL A 421 -24.81 -24.93 -13.97
N ALA A 422 -25.09 -26.12 -14.51
CA ALA A 422 -24.59 -26.54 -15.81
C ALA A 422 -25.00 -25.57 -16.94
N GLY A 423 -26.26 -25.13 -16.95
CA GLY A 423 -26.78 -24.18 -17.92
C GLY A 423 -26.17 -22.78 -17.76
N LYS A 424 -26.02 -22.30 -16.52
CA LYS A 424 -25.38 -21.02 -16.23
C LYS A 424 -23.90 -21.01 -16.63
N MET A 425 -23.16 -22.07 -16.32
CA MET A 425 -21.75 -22.16 -16.74
C MET A 425 -21.61 -22.25 -18.25
N LEU A 426 -22.53 -22.94 -18.93
CA LEU A 426 -22.59 -22.93 -20.39
C LEU A 426 -22.79 -21.50 -20.92
N GLN A 427 -23.75 -20.75 -20.38
CA GLN A 427 -24.00 -19.35 -20.76
C GLN A 427 -22.80 -18.42 -20.53
N LEU A 428 -22.02 -18.65 -19.46
CA LEU A 428 -20.81 -17.87 -19.18
C LEU A 428 -19.70 -18.10 -20.21
N HIS A 429 -19.63 -19.28 -20.83
CA HIS A 429 -18.56 -19.66 -21.77
C HIS A 429 -18.97 -19.65 -23.24
N ILE A 430 -20.27 -19.57 -23.55
CA ILE A 430 -20.75 -19.46 -24.93
C ILE A 430 -20.36 -18.09 -25.52
N PRO A 431 -19.74 -18.05 -26.72
CA PRO A 431 -19.48 -16.80 -27.43
C PRO A 431 -20.75 -16.01 -27.73
N ASP A 432 -20.74 -14.70 -27.43
CA ASP A 432 -21.87 -13.79 -27.63
C ASP A 432 -22.42 -13.77 -29.07
N ARG A 433 -21.58 -14.13 -30.05
CA ARG A 433 -21.94 -14.15 -31.49
C ARG A 433 -23.01 -15.19 -31.84
N LEU A 434 -23.27 -16.15 -30.96
CA LEU A 434 -24.26 -17.20 -31.19
C LEU A 434 -25.68 -16.77 -30.81
N GLY A 435 -25.87 -15.59 -30.19
CA GLY A 435 -27.21 -15.07 -29.86
C GLY A 435 -28.00 -15.90 -28.84
N LEU A 436 -27.34 -16.82 -28.13
CA LEU A 436 -27.95 -17.77 -27.20
C LEU A 436 -28.08 -17.22 -25.76
N ARG A 437 -27.69 -15.96 -25.51
CA ARG A 437 -27.91 -15.30 -24.22
C ARG A 437 -29.39 -14.93 -24.10
N ARG A 438 -30.08 -15.53 -23.12
CA ARG A 438 -31.37 -15.03 -22.67
C ARG A 438 -31.11 -13.93 -21.65
N ASP A 439 -31.43 -12.69 -21.97
CA ASP A 439 -31.33 -11.59 -21.02
C ASP A 439 -32.24 -11.86 -19.81
N TYR A 440 -31.70 -11.67 -18.61
CA TYR A 440 -32.36 -12.00 -17.35
C TYR A 440 -33.35 -10.91 -16.91
N ILE A 441 -33.44 -9.80 -17.62
CA ILE A 441 -34.37 -8.71 -17.33
C ILE A 441 -35.51 -8.80 -18.36
N PRO A 442 -36.65 -9.44 -18.03
CA PRO A 442 -37.88 -9.08 -18.71
C PRO A 442 -38.17 -7.62 -18.36
N GLU A 443 -38.38 -6.77 -19.36
CA GLU A 443 -38.95 -5.43 -19.16
C GLU A 443 -40.31 -5.48 -18.45
#